data_AF-A0AA35P8I4-F1
#
_entry.id   AF-A0AA35P8I4-F1
#
_cell.length_a   1.000
_cell.length_b   1.000
_cell.length_c   1.000
_cell.angle_alpha   90.00
_cell.angle_beta   90.00
_cell.angle_gamma   90.00
#
_symmetry.space_group_name_H-M   'P 1'
#
loop_
_entity.id
_entity.type
_entity.pdbx_description
1 polymer ?
#
loop_
_entity_poly.entity_id
_entity_poly.type
_entity_poly.pdbx_seq_one_letter_code
_entity_poly.pdbx_strand_id
1 'polypeptide(L)'
;MASSRLTKTEEKALLDILGCQHLSLLYKASLHTYNVNAFHNKCDNQGPTVVVGYNASGYIFGGFTEQSYASAGKYLFDNNAFLFRLKGKGQEPSILKFPVKNAVEAVLDNSAYGPTFGANTLVFLSESKNSVTTDANTNSYTLSAEDLHGNDQVLLECEVYRVEGLSSILEKPWREMTWTAEKREALMKEIRTFKPCLSAVPQCRVLLVGPVGAGKSSFFNSVNSTFRGYVSSQAAAGSDSTSLTKQYRTYHLKSGSGRTPLPVIFCDTMGLEAQPNAGLDIEDVRSILEGHIPDRYSFNPSCVMNPNMPNYIKCPSPKDRIHCVAFIIDGSKVEILPEKLEEKLKDIRRKANSFGVPQLVILTKVDQICPIVEEDISYVYQSMAVQKQMRLMEAKLGIPLSHIVPVKNYSSELELRNDVDILILMAVRQMLRLAEDYLDDCDDEPPVNRSIKDCYAEP
;
A
#
# COMPACT_ATOMS: atom_id res chain seq x y z
N MET A 1 34.06 -8.34 1.17
CA MET A 1 32.85 -7.91 0.43
C MET A 1 33.29 -6.92 -0.64
N ALA A 2 32.74 -7.00 -1.85
CA ALA A 2 33.01 -6.00 -2.87
C ALA A 2 32.42 -4.66 -2.42
N SER A 3 33.22 -3.60 -2.35
CA SER A 3 32.74 -2.25 -2.07
C SER A 3 32.42 -1.54 -3.37
N SER A 4 31.27 -0.87 -3.41
CA SER A 4 30.86 0.03 -4.49
C SER A 4 31.89 1.15 -4.70
N ARG A 5 32.06 1.61 -5.95
CA ARG A 5 32.86 2.81 -6.27
C ARG A 5 32.05 4.10 -6.11
N LEU A 6 30.73 4.03 -6.12
CA LEU A 6 29.87 5.18 -5.85
C LEU A 6 30.19 5.78 -4.48
N THR A 7 30.39 7.09 -4.44
CA THR A 7 30.35 7.83 -3.18
C THR A 7 28.93 7.89 -2.65
N LYS A 8 28.74 8.20 -1.36
CA LYS A 8 27.40 8.34 -0.77
C LYS A 8 26.52 9.38 -1.49
N THR A 9 27.13 10.46 -1.99
CA THR A 9 26.42 11.51 -2.75
C THR A 9 25.99 11.01 -4.13
N GLU A 10 26.86 10.28 -4.83
CA GLU A 10 26.55 9.69 -6.14
C GLU A 10 25.52 8.56 -6.02
N GLU A 11 25.62 7.72 -4.98
CA GLU A 11 24.63 6.69 -4.66
C GLU A 11 23.26 7.31 -4.37
N LYS A 12 23.20 8.35 -3.52
CA LYS A 12 21.94 9.07 -3.25
C LYS A 12 21.34 9.64 -4.54
N ALA A 13 22.13 10.33 -5.34
CA ALA A 13 21.68 10.87 -6.62
C ALA A 13 21.18 9.77 -7.56
N LEU A 14 21.80 8.59 -7.55
CA LEU A 14 21.36 7.45 -8.35
C LEU A 14 20.04 6.86 -7.81
N LEU A 15 19.88 6.71 -6.50
CA LEU A 15 18.63 6.28 -5.85
C LEU A 15 17.48 7.22 -6.21
N ASP A 16 17.71 8.54 -6.13
CA ASP A 16 16.71 9.56 -6.45
C ASP A 16 16.23 9.45 -7.90
N ILE A 17 17.13 9.18 -8.86
CA ILE A 17 16.74 9.09 -10.28
C ILE A 17 16.03 7.79 -10.62
N LEU A 18 16.38 6.71 -9.93
CA LEU A 18 15.75 5.40 -10.08
C LEU A 18 14.42 5.34 -9.33
N GLY A 19 14.21 6.24 -8.38
CA GLY A 19 13.10 6.20 -7.44
C GLY A 19 13.12 4.95 -6.57
N CYS A 20 14.29 4.41 -6.25
CA CYS A 20 14.42 3.16 -5.48
C CYS A 20 14.96 3.40 -4.07
N GLN A 21 14.84 2.40 -3.20
CA GLN A 21 15.25 2.51 -1.79
C GLN A 21 16.69 2.03 -1.57
N HIS A 22 17.13 1.03 -2.34
CA HIS A 22 18.39 0.37 -2.10
C HIS A 22 18.98 -0.20 -3.39
N LEU A 23 20.32 -0.25 -3.44
CA LEU A 23 21.10 -0.86 -4.51
C LEU A 23 21.95 -2.00 -3.96
N SER A 24 21.76 -3.20 -4.50
CA SER A 24 22.57 -4.37 -4.15
C SER A 24 23.60 -4.63 -5.25
N LEU A 25 24.89 -4.44 -4.96
CA LEU A 25 25.97 -4.67 -5.94
C LEU A 25 26.04 -6.16 -6.33
N LEU A 26 25.79 -6.46 -7.60
CA LEU A 26 25.82 -7.81 -8.17
C LEU A 26 27.16 -8.11 -8.83
N TYR A 27 27.64 -7.18 -9.63
CA TYR A 27 28.82 -7.32 -10.48
C TYR A 27 29.71 -6.09 -10.41
N LYS A 28 31.02 -6.32 -10.39
CA LYS A 28 32.08 -5.29 -10.45
C LYS A 28 33.18 -5.78 -11.38
N ALA A 29 33.42 -5.09 -12.49
CA ALA A 29 34.23 -5.61 -13.59
C ALA A 29 35.68 -5.89 -13.19
N SER A 30 36.28 -5.03 -12.36
CA SER A 30 37.63 -5.25 -11.82
C SER A 30 37.79 -6.54 -11.01
N LEU A 31 36.72 -7.01 -10.34
CA LEU A 31 36.73 -8.27 -9.59
C LEU A 31 36.44 -9.50 -10.47
N HIS A 32 35.80 -9.28 -11.61
CA HIS A 32 35.34 -10.34 -12.51
C HIS A 32 35.98 -10.24 -13.90
N THR A 33 37.19 -9.65 -13.95
CA THR A 33 38.06 -9.56 -15.14
C THR A 33 37.35 -9.07 -16.42
N TYR A 34 36.37 -8.17 -16.27
CA TYR A 34 35.56 -7.63 -17.39
C TYR A 34 34.85 -8.71 -18.22
N ASN A 35 34.64 -9.90 -17.64
CA ASN A 35 34.12 -11.06 -18.33
C ASN A 35 32.59 -11.01 -18.45
N VAL A 36 32.08 -11.18 -19.68
CA VAL A 36 30.64 -11.20 -19.99
C VAL A 36 29.93 -12.40 -19.36
N ASN A 37 30.53 -13.59 -19.35
CA ASN A 37 29.92 -14.76 -18.71
C ASN A 37 29.77 -14.54 -17.20
N ALA A 38 30.73 -13.86 -16.56
CA ALA A 38 30.63 -13.52 -15.15
C ALA A 38 29.52 -12.49 -14.86
N PHE A 39 29.22 -11.59 -15.80
CA PHE A 39 28.06 -10.70 -15.73
C PHE A 39 26.76 -11.52 -15.74
N HIS A 40 26.56 -12.38 -16.74
CA HIS A 40 25.33 -13.18 -16.87
C HIS A 40 25.12 -14.13 -15.68
N ASN A 41 26.19 -14.81 -15.22
CA ASN A 41 26.12 -15.67 -14.04
C ASN A 41 25.66 -14.95 -12.76
N LYS A 42 25.77 -13.62 -12.70
CA LYS A 42 25.46 -12.82 -11.51
C LYS A 42 24.21 -11.96 -11.67
N CYS A 43 23.92 -11.51 -12.88
CA CYS A 43 22.88 -10.51 -13.15
C CYS A 43 21.64 -11.09 -13.83
N ASP A 44 21.74 -12.27 -14.44
CA ASP A 44 20.56 -12.92 -14.99
C ASP A 44 19.59 -13.29 -13.85
N ASN A 45 18.29 -13.14 -14.14
CA ASN A 45 17.18 -13.41 -13.22
C ASN A 45 17.20 -12.59 -11.91
N GLN A 46 17.88 -11.44 -11.90
CA GLN A 46 17.94 -10.56 -10.72
C GLN A 46 16.84 -9.49 -10.66
N GLY A 47 16.00 -9.36 -11.71
CA GLY A 47 14.98 -8.31 -11.78
C GLY A 47 15.54 -6.97 -12.29
N PRO A 48 14.94 -5.83 -11.89
CA PRO A 48 15.42 -4.50 -12.27
C PRO A 48 16.89 -4.28 -11.94
N THR A 49 17.65 -3.75 -12.89
CA THR A 49 19.08 -3.51 -12.73
C THR A 49 19.52 -2.16 -13.27
N VAL A 50 20.54 -1.59 -12.63
CA VAL A 50 21.24 -0.40 -13.10
C VAL A 50 22.71 -0.73 -13.34
N VAL A 51 23.20 -0.36 -14.52
CA VAL A 51 24.59 -0.53 -14.95
C VAL A 51 25.28 0.82 -14.88
N VAL A 52 26.43 0.89 -14.22
CA VAL A 52 27.19 2.12 -13.99
C VAL A 52 28.62 1.94 -14.50
N GLY A 53 28.99 2.75 -15.49
CA GLY A 53 30.34 2.86 -16.03
C GLY A 53 31.09 4.08 -15.51
N TYR A 54 32.40 3.94 -15.39
CA TYR A 54 33.33 4.99 -14.99
C TYR A 54 34.43 5.09 -16.05
N ASN A 55 34.75 6.29 -16.54
CA ASN A 55 35.86 6.48 -17.49
C ASN A 55 36.96 7.41 -16.96
N ALA A 56 38.08 7.47 -17.67
CA ALA A 56 39.26 8.24 -17.27
C ALA A 56 39.03 9.75 -17.34
N SER A 57 38.09 10.18 -18.19
CA SER A 57 37.65 11.56 -18.30
C SER A 57 36.80 12.04 -17.10
N GLY A 58 36.48 11.15 -16.16
CA GLY A 58 35.78 11.47 -14.92
C GLY A 58 34.25 11.43 -15.03
N TYR A 59 33.71 10.84 -16.11
CA TYR A 59 32.28 10.64 -16.26
C TYR A 59 31.82 9.41 -15.50
N ILE A 60 30.61 9.52 -14.93
CA ILE A 60 29.83 8.39 -14.40
C ILE A 60 28.53 8.36 -15.18
N PHE A 61 28.26 7.24 -15.84
CA PHE A 61 27.15 7.10 -16.78
C PHE A 61 26.65 5.66 -16.81
N GLY A 62 25.52 5.41 -17.44
CA GLY A 62 24.90 4.10 -17.32
C GLY A 62 23.57 3.95 -18.01
N GLY A 63 22.94 2.82 -17.72
CA GLY A 63 21.58 2.51 -18.14
C GLY A 63 20.82 1.76 -17.07
N PHE A 64 19.50 1.97 -17.05
CA PHE A 64 18.56 1.31 -16.15
C PHE A 64 17.51 0.56 -16.97
N THR A 65 17.12 -0.61 -16.48
CA THR A 65 15.98 -1.38 -16.97
C THR A 65 15.20 -1.99 -15.80
N GLU A 66 13.89 -2.02 -15.91
CA GLU A 66 12.99 -2.76 -15.01
C GLU A 66 12.93 -4.26 -15.36
N GLN A 67 13.44 -4.64 -16.53
CA GLN A 67 13.44 -6.03 -16.98
C GLN A 67 14.64 -6.80 -16.40
N SER A 68 14.44 -8.10 -16.26
CA SER A 68 15.52 -9.01 -15.88
C SER A 68 16.22 -9.55 -17.13
N TYR A 69 17.55 -9.54 -17.12
CA TYR A 69 18.35 -10.33 -18.06
C TYR A 69 18.08 -11.83 -17.87
N ALA A 70 18.17 -12.58 -18.97
CA ALA A 70 17.96 -14.03 -18.96
C ALA A 70 18.79 -14.76 -20.04
N SER A 71 19.71 -14.08 -20.71
CA SER A 71 20.52 -14.63 -21.81
C SER A 71 19.66 -15.17 -22.96
N ALA A 72 18.50 -14.57 -23.23
CA ALA A 72 17.47 -15.15 -24.11
C ALA A 72 17.69 -14.92 -25.63
N GLY A 73 18.70 -14.13 -26.01
CA GLY A 73 18.99 -13.81 -27.42
C GLY A 73 17.93 -12.93 -28.09
N LYS A 74 17.29 -12.03 -27.34
CA LYS A 74 16.16 -11.20 -27.81
C LYS A 74 16.19 -9.79 -27.25
N TYR A 75 15.38 -8.90 -27.81
CA TYR A 75 15.10 -7.62 -27.18
C TYR A 75 14.11 -7.78 -26.02
N LEU A 76 14.32 -7.01 -24.95
CA LEU A 76 13.40 -6.87 -23.84
C LEU A 76 12.55 -5.61 -24.05
N PHE A 77 11.23 -5.77 -23.96
CA PHE A 77 10.32 -4.64 -23.94
C PHE A 77 10.41 -3.93 -22.59
N ASP A 78 10.75 -2.65 -22.60
CA ASP A 78 10.79 -1.83 -21.39
C ASP A 78 10.48 -0.37 -21.74
N ASN A 79 9.35 0.14 -21.26
CA ASN A 79 8.95 1.54 -21.45
C ASN A 79 9.51 2.47 -20.37
N ASN A 80 10.09 1.91 -19.30
CA ASN A 80 10.67 2.64 -18.19
C ASN A 80 12.21 2.65 -18.25
N ALA A 81 12.81 1.97 -19.23
CA ALA A 81 14.25 1.99 -19.44
C ALA A 81 14.75 3.39 -19.84
N PHE A 82 15.94 3.74 -19.34
CA PHE A 82 16.61 4.98 -19.71
C PHE A 82 18.12 4.84 -19.59
N LEU A 83 18.84 5.64 -20.38
CA LEU A 83 20.26 5.88 -20.19
C LEU A 83 20.47 7.15 -19.38
N PHE A 84 21.62 7.28 -18.73
CA PHE A 84 21.92 8.47 -17.95
C PHE A 84 23.40 8.82 -17.93
N ARG A 85 23.68 10.11 -17.75
CA ARG A 85 24.92 10.60 -17.15
C ARG A 85 24.61 11.00 -15.71
N LEU A 86 25.33 10.46 -14.74
CA LEU A 86 25.24 10.85 -13.33
C LEU A 86 26.19 12.02 -13.01
N LYS A 87 27.38 12.03 -13.64
CA LYS A 87 28.43 13.02 -13.38
C LYS A 87 29.25 13.29 -14.64
N GLY A 88 29.53 14.56 -14.93
CA GLY A 88 30.44 15.00 -16.00
C GLY A 88 31.86 15.32 -15.49
N LYS A 89 32.77 15.66 -16.41
CA LYS A 89 34.19 15.96 -16.10
C LYS A 89 34.33 17.07 -15.06
N GLY A 90 34.87 16.73 -13.89
CA GLY A 90 35.19 17.69 -12.82
C GLY A 90 33.98 18.34 -12.16
N GLN A 91 32.78 17.77 -12.30
CA GLN A 91 31.54 18.31 -11.74
C GLN A 91 31.05 17.50 -10.54
N GLU A 92 30.23 18.10 -9.68
CA GLU A 92 29.33 17.38 -8.77
C GLU A 92 28.29 16.58 -9.57
N PRO A 93 27.56 15.62 -8.97
CA PRO A 93 26.51 14.87 -9.65
C PRO A 93 25.53 15.80 -10.41
N SER A 94 25.47 15.65 -11.73
CA SER A 94 24.68 16.46 -12.66
C SER A 94 23.95 15.54 -13.64
N ILE A 95 22.75 15.13 -13.23
CA ILE A 95 22.02 14.06 -13.91
C ILE A 95 21.47 14.55 -15.26
N LEU A 96 21.80 13.82 -16.31
CA LEU A 96 21.08 13.86 -17.58
C LEU A 96 20.45 12.50 -17.83
N LYS A 97 19.15 12.48 -18.12
CA LYS A 97 18.41 11.26 -18.50
C LYS A 97 18.12 11.26 -20.00
N PHE A 98 18.25 10.09 -20.61
CA PHE A 98 17.89 9.81 -21.99
C PHE A 98 16.86 8.68 -21.99
N PRO A 99 15.55 9.00 -21.96
CA PRO A 99 14.49 8.01 -21.97
C PRO A 99 14.53 7.14 -23.23
N VAL A 100 14.06 5.90 -23.11
CA VAL A 100 13.87 5.02 -24.26
C VAL A 100 12.86 5.62 -25.25
N LYS A 101 13.21 5.58 -26.54
CA LYS A 101 12.36 6.01 -27.65
C LYS A 101 11.56 4.86 -28.24
N ASN A 102 12.21 3.70 -28.42
CA ASN A 102 11.56 2.47 -28.87
C ASN A 102 11.59 1.42 -27.75
N ALA A 103 10.50 1.31 -26.99
CA ALA A 103 10.39 0.40 -25.86
C ALA A 103 10.56 -1.09 -26.26
N VAL A 104 10.24 -1.46 -27.51
CA VAL A 104 10.39 -2.85 -28.01
C VAL A 104 11.85 -3.28 -28.10
N GLU A 105 12.75 -2.34 -28.32
CA GLU A 105 14.19 -2.56 -28.48
C GLU A 105 14.97 -1.90 -27.32
N ALA A 106 14.39 -1.83 -26.13
CA ALA A 106 14.97 -1.09 -25.01
C ALA A 106 16.30 -1.68 -24.54
N VAL A 107 16.38 -3.01 -24.42
CA VAL A 107 17.57 -3.75 -23.97
C VAL A 107 17.75 -4.96 -24.86
N LEU A 108 18.99 -5.26 -25.26
CA LEU A 108 19.34 -6.51 -25.94
C LEU A 108 19.84 -7.52 -24.90
N ASP A 109 19.04 -8.56 -24.67
CA ASP A 109 19.39 -9.67 -23.78
C ASP A 109 20.02 -10.80 -24.59
N ASN A 110 21.34 -10.89 -24.59
CA ASN A 110 22.09 -11.87 -25.39
C ASN A 110 23.38 -12.28 -24.67
N SER A 111 23.57 -13.59 -24.45
CA SER A 111 24.71 -14.15 -23.72
C SER A 111 26.09 -13.82 -24.31
N ALA A 112 26.15 -13.41 -25.58
CA ALA A 112 27.40 -13.04 -26.24
C ALA A 112 27.87 -11.61 -25.91
N TYR A 113 27.01 -10.78 -25.32
CA TYR A 113 27.27 -9.37 -25.05
C TYR A 113 27.16 -9.07 -23.56
N GLY A 114 27.89 -8.05 -23.09
CA GLY A 114 27.62 -7.48 -21.78
C GLY A 114 26.29 -6.71 -21.76
N PRO A 115 26.04 -5.93 -20.70
CA PRO A 115 24.86 -5.08 -20.63
C PRO A 115 24.73 -4.20 -21.88
N THR A 116 23.61 -4.36 -22.60
CA THR A 116 23.40 -3.71 -23.90
C THR A 116 22.04 -3.03 -23.94
N PHE A 117 22.06 -1.70 -24.09
CA PHE A 117 20.86 -0.88 -24.22
C PHE A 117 20.65 -0.49 -25.67
N GLY A 118 19.40 -0.58 -26.11
CA GLY A 118 18.99 -0.27 -27.47
C GLY A 118 19.40 -1.34 -28.46
N ALA A 119 19.23 -1.05 -29.75
CA ALA A 119 19.86 -1.77 -30.84
C ALA A 119 21.38 -1.48 -30.91
N ASN A 120 22.12 -1.87 -29.87
CA ASN A 120 23.54 -1.57 -29.65
C ASN A 120 23.85 -0.07 -29.48
N THR A 121 22.91 0.68 -28.90
CA THR A 121 23.11 2.12 -28.63
C THR A 121 24.19 2.34 -27.58
N LEU A 122 24.23 1.51 -26.55
CA LEU A 122 25.26 1.51 -25.52
C LEU A 122 25.57 0.08 -25.09
N VAL A 123 26.80 -0.36 -25.32
CA VAL A 123 27.27 -1.74 -25.03
C VAL A 123 28.42 -1.68 -24.04
N PHE A 124 28.21 -2.20 -22.84
CA PHE A 124 29.27 -2.36 -21.84
C PHE A 124 30.03 -3.68 -22.04
N LEU A 125 31.30 -3.69 -21.65
CA LEU A 125 32.16 -4.88 -21.72
C LEU A 125 32.31 -5.42 -23.15
N SER A 126 32.34 -4.52 -24.14
CA SER A 126 32.46 -4.89 -25.56
C SER A 126 33.69 -5.79 -25.75
N GLU A 127 33.50 -6.92 -26.43
CA GLU A 127 34.52 -7.96 -26.63
C GLU A 127 35.16 -8.51 -25.33
N SER A 128 34.45 -8.48 -24.19
CA SER A 128 35.01 -8.81 -22.86
C SER A 128 36.23 -7.97 -22.48
N LYS A 129 36.25 -6.70 -22.89
CA LYS A 129 37.30 -5.72 -22.57
C LYS A 129 36.75 -4.61 -21.68
N ASN A 130 37.65 -3.82 -21.10
CA ASN A 130 37.31 -2.61 -20.36
C ASN A 130 36.91 -1.44 -21.29
N SER A 131 35.94 -1.68 -22.16
CA SER A 131 35.47 -0.71 -23.14
C SER A 131 33.95 -0.62 -23.16
N VAL A 132 33.46 0.54 -23.57
CA VAL A 132 32.07 0.79 -23.90
C VAL A 132 31.98 1.20 -25.37
N THR A 133 30.97 0.72 -26.08
CA THR A 133 30.69 1.16 -27.45
C THR A 133 29.35 1.89 -27.47
N THR A 134 29.28 2.98 -28.22
CA THR A 134 28.08 3.81 -28.33
C THR A 134 27.76 4.09 -29.79
N ASP A 135 26.53 3.86 -30.22
CA ASP A 135 25.99 4.30 -31.51
C ASP A 135 24.79 5.23 -31.27
N ALA A 136 24.96 6.52 -31.58
CA ALA A 136 23.93 7.53 -31.38
C ALA A 136 22.90 7.58 -32.52
N ASN A 137 23.06 6.80 -33.60
CA ASN A 137 22.18 6.81 -34.77
C ASN A 137 21.07 5.76 -34.71
N THR A 138 20.86 5.11 -33.57
CA THR A 138 19.82 4.10 -33.41
C THR A 138 18.44 4.72 -33.22
N ASN A 139 17.40 3.92 -33.42
CA ASN A 139 16.01 4.33 -33.14
C ASN A 139 15.61 4.10 -31.67
N SER A 140 16.46 3.44 -30.87
CA SER A 140 16.10 3.02 -29.50
C SER A 140 16.25 4.13 -28.47
N TYR A 141 17.26 4.99 -28.60
CA TYR A 141 17.52 6.13 -27.72
C TYR A 141 17.93 7.36 -28.52
N THR A 142 17.75 8.55 -27.97
CA THR A 142 18.26 9.81 -28.54
C THR A 142 19.24 10.43 -27.57
N LEU A 143 20.52 10.44 -27.92
CA LEU A 143 21.60 10.91 -27.05
C LEU A 143 22.79 11.45 -27.86
N SER A 144 23.66 12.18 -27.17
CA SER A 144 25.00 12.54 -27.65
C SER A 144 26.04 11.74 -26.86
N ALA A 145 27.00 11.11 -27.54
CA ALA A 145 28.09 10.38 -26.89
C ALA A 145 28.99 11.31 -26.06
N GLU A 146 29.12 12.58 -26.49
CA GLU A 146 29.80 13.62 -25.73
C GLU A 146 29.06 13.93 -24.43
N ASP A 147 27.74 14.08 -24.49
CA ASP A 147 26.94 14.35 -23.29
C ASP A 147 26.91 13.16 -22.34
N LEU A 148 26.88 11.93 -22.86
CA LEU A 148 26.79 10.73 -22.04
C LEU A 148 28.11 10.40 -21.33
N HIS A 149 29.21 10.33 -22.08
CA HIS A 149 30.50 9.85 -21.55
C HIS A 149 31.71 10.65 -22.08
N GLY A 150 31.51 11.85 -22.64
CA GLY A 150 32.59 12.73 -23.07
C GLY A 150 33.40 12.19 -24.25
N ASN A 151 32.81 11.33 -25.09
CA ASN A 151 33.50 10.59 -26.17
C ASN A 151 34.64 9.66 -25.70
N ASP A 152 34.78 9.43 -24.38
CA ASP A 152 35.76 8.51 -23.82
C ASP A 152 35.13 7.14 -23.59
N GLN A 153 35.51 6.19 -24.45
CA GLN A 153 34.99 4.83 -24.52
C GLN A 153 35.78 3.81 -23.68
N VAL A 154 36.82 4.26 -22.95
CA VAL A 154 37.63 3.37 -22.11
C VAL A 154 37.06 3.36 -20.70
N LEU A 155 36.67 2.17 -20.24
CA LEU A 155 36.16 1.97 -18.88
C LEU A 155 37.33 1.79 -17.89
N LEU A 156 37.28 2.55 -16.81
CA LEU A 156 38.04 2.30 -15.58
C LEU A 156 37.37 1.26 -14.69
N GLU A 157 36.03 1.18 -14.75
CA GLU A 157 35.23 0.24 -13.98
C GLU A 157 33.82 0.14 -14.60
N CYS A 158 33.17 -1.01 -14.38
CA CYS A 158 31.75 -1.19 -14.64
C CYS A 158 31.12 -1.94 -13.45
N GLU A 159 30.08 -1.38 -12.86
CA GLU A 159 29.33 -1.97 -11.75
C GLU A 159 27.88 -2.20 -12.18
N VAL A 160 27.29 -3.31 -11.73
CA VAL A 160 25.86 -3.60 -11.94
C VAL A 160 25.22 -3.85 -10.60
N TYR A 161 24.12 -3.16 -10.35
CA TYR A 161 23.36 -3.24 -9.13
C TYR A 161 21.94 -3.75 -9.42
N ARG A 162 21.44 -4.60 -8.53
CA ARG A 162 20.00 -4.87 -8.44
C ARG A 162 19.32 -3.66 -7.82
N VAL A 163 18.23 -3.22 -8.46
CA VAL A 163 17.42 -2.09 -8.00
C VAL A 163 16.28 -2.61 -7.15
N GLU A 164 16.21 -2.17 -5.90
CA GLU A 164 15.24 -2.65 -4.91
C GLU A 164 14.35 -1.51 -4.43
N GLY A 165 13.03 -1.75 -4.39
CA GLY A 165 12.07 -0.77 -3.88
C GLY A 165 11.75 0.39 -4.83
N LEU A 166 11.63 0.14 -6.14
CA LEU A 166 11.13 1.13 -7.11
C LEU A 166 9.80 1.77 -6.67
N SER A 167 9.79 3.09 -6.57
CA SER A 167 8.72 3.96 -6.10
C SER A 167 8.55 5.13 -7.07
N SER A 168 7.91 4.86 -8.20
CA SER A 168 7.57 5.90 -9.18
C SER A 168 6.35 6.71 -8.72
N ILE A 169 6.43 8.03 -8.89
CA ILE A 169 5.29 8.96 -8.76
C ILE A 169 4.67 9.12 -10.15
N LEU A 170 3.34 9.05 -10.23
CA LEU A 170 2.58 9.35 -11.43
C LEU A 170 2.46 10.86 -11.64
N GLU A 171 2.55 11.30 -12.91
CA GLU A 171 2.36 12.71 -13.28
C GLU A 171 0.99 13.27 -12.82
N LYS A 172 -0.05 12.41 -12.82
CA LYS A 172 -1.39 12.75 -12.35
C LYS A 172 -1.86 11.74 -11.30
N PRO A 173 -2.54 12.18 -10.24
CA PRO A 173 -3.06 11.26 -9.25
C PRO A 173 -4.19 10.40 -9.83
N TRP A 174 -4.26 9.12 -9.46
CA TRP A 174 -5.36 8.24 -9.90
C TRP A 174 -6.67 8.48 -9.12
N ARG A 175 -6.62 9.30 -8.07
CA ARG A 175 -7.80 9.89 -7.43
C ARG A 175 -7.51 11.35 -7.09
N GLU A 176 -8.37 12.23 -7.54
CA GLU A 176 -8.22 13.65 -7.28
C GLU A 176 -8.42 13.97 -5.80
N MET A 177 -7.53 14.81 -5.27
CA MET A 177 -7.51 15.21 -3.88
C MET A 177 -7.23 16.69 -3.74
N THR A 178 -7.81 17.29 -2.70
CA THR A 178 -7.58 18.69 -2.34
C THR A 178 -7.10 18.74 -0.89
N TRP A 179 -5.83 19.12 -0.69
CA TRP A 179 -5.14 19.04 0.60
C TRP A 179 -5.17 20.37 1.37
N THR A 180 -6.37 20.92 1.56
CA THR A 180 -6.58 22.27 2.15
C THR A 180 -7.36 22.22 3.46
N ALA A 181 -7.15 23.19 4.34
CA ALA A 181 -7.90 23.31 5.61
C ALA A 181 -9.42 23.47 5.36
N GLU A 182 -9.81 24.16 4.30
CA GLU A 182 -11.21 24.34 3.89
C GLU A 182 -11.84 23.00 3.53
N LYS A 183 -11.13 22.15 2.78
CA LYS A 183 -11.58 20.79 2.45
C LYS A 183 -11.76 19.94 3.71
N ARG A 184 -10.80 20.02 4.64
CA ARG A 184 -10.87 19.32 5.93
C ARG A 184 -12.11 19.74 6.72
N GLU A 185 -12.35 21.03 6.88
CA GLU A 185 -13.53 21.54 7.59
C GLU A 185 -14.85 21.18 6.87
N ALA A 186 -14.86 21.19 5.54
CA ALA A 186 -16.01 20.76 4.75
C ALA A 186 -16.35 19.27 5.01
N LEU A 187 -15.35 18.39 5.02
CA LEU A 187 -15.52 16.98 5.34
C LEU A 187 -16.00 16.77 6.79
N MET A 188 -15.43 17.50 7.75
CA MET A 188 -15.90 17.44 9.14
C MET A 188 -17.36 17.88 9.27
N LYS A 189 -17.75 18.95 8.57
CA LYS A 189 -19.13 19.44 8.57
C LYS A 189 -20.08 18.44 7.92
N GLU A 190 -19.70 17.85 6.79
CA GLU A 190 -20.46 16.77 6.11
C GLU A 190 -20.75 15.63 7.09
N ILE A 191 -19.72 15.10 7.75
CA ILE A 191 -19.87 13.99 8.71
C ILE A 191 -20.68 14.39 9.95
N ARG A 192 -20.50 15.61 10.49
CA ARG A 192 -21.24 16.09 11.66
C ARG A 192 -22.74 16.27 11.40
N THR A 193 -23.11 16.59 10.16
CA THR A 193 -24.50 16.91 9.77
C THR A 193 -25.22 15.74 9.12
N PHE A 194 -24.49 14.67 8.79
CA PHE A 194 -25.05 13.43 8.27
C PHE A 194 -26.09 12.84 9.24
N LYS A 195 -27.22 12.42 8.69
CA LYS A 195 -28.33 11.79 9.42
C LYS A 195 -28.76 10.57 8.60
N PRO A 196 -28.73 9.36 9.17
CA PRO A 196 -29.18 8.18 8.46
C PRO A 196 -30.65 8.30 8.02
N CYS A 197 -30.99 7.75 6.86
CA CYS A 197 -32.35 7.75 6.31
C CYS A 197 -33.36 7.05 7.24
N LEU A 198 -32.97 5.90 7.81
CA LEU A 198 -33.85 5.10 8.64
C LEU A 198 -33.94 5.69 10.06
N SER A 199 -35.12 6.21 10.42
CA SER A 199 -35.34 6.86 11.72
C SER A 199 -35.08 5.97 12.95
N ALA A 200 -35.17 4.64 12.78
CA ALA A 200 -34.83 3.66 13.80
C ALA A 200 -33.32 3.56 14.10
N VAL A 201 -32.46 4.10 13.22
CA VAL A 201 -31.00 4.03 13.28
C VAL A 201 -30.42 5.46 13.40
N PRO A 202 -30.20 5.97 14.62
CA PRO A 202 -29.66 7.32 14.81
C PRO A 202 -28.14 7.43 14.55
N GLN A 203 -27.42 6.30 14.56
CA GLN A 203 -25.98 6.24 14.31
C GLN A 203 -25.64 4.94 13.57
N CYS A 204 -24.83 5.03 12.52
CA CYS A 204 -24.35 3.88 11.77
C CYS A 204 -23.23 3.16 12.53
N ARG A 205 -23.41 1.87 12.82
CA ARG A 205 -22.37 0.98 13.37
C ARG A 205 -21.48 0.41 12.27
N VAL A 206 -20.18 0.65 12.39
CA VAL A 206 -19.14 0.12 11.51
C VAL A 206 -18.29 -0.89 12.27
N LEU A 207 -18.22 -2.12 11.76
CA LEU A 207 -17.41 -3.19 12.33
C LEU A 207 -15.97 -3.13 11.80
N LEU A 208 -14.98 -3.01 12.69
CA LEU A 208 -13.57 -3.03 12.34
C LEU A 208 -13.02 -4.45 12.47
N VAL A 209 -12.60 -5.05 11.36
CA VAL A 209 -12.07 -6.43 11.30
C VAL A 209 -10.71 -6.41 10.61
N GLY A 210 -9.76 -7.21 11.08
CA GLY A 210 -8.44 -7.26 10.45
C GLY A 210 -7.40 -7.99 11.29
N PRO A 211 -6.24 -8.31 10.70
CA PRO A 211 -5.14 -8.98 11.38
C PRO A 211 -4.67 -8.29 12.66
N VAL A 212 -4.01 -9.05 13.54
CA VAL A 212 -3.26 -8.47 14.66
C VAL A 212 -2.21 -7.48 14.11
N GLY A 213 -2.08 -6.31 14.74
CA GLY A 213 -1.13 -5.28 14.32
C GLY A 213 -1.50 -4.47 13.06
N ALA A 214 -2.66 -4.73 12.44
CA ALA A 214 -3.13 -3.97 11.28
C ALA A 214 -3.59 -2.53 11.61
N GLY A 215 -3.76 -2.20 12.89
CA GLY A 215 -4.10 -0.84 13.32
C GLY A 215 -5.59 -0.54 13.47
N LYS A 216 -6.43 -1.53 13.82
CA LYS A 216 -7.88 -1.33 14.08
C LYS A 216 -8.15 -0.29 15.17
N SER A 217 -7.62 -0.53 16.37
CA SER A 217 -7.77 0.37 17.51
C SER A 217 -7.08 1.72 17.28
N SER A 218 -5.94 1.72 16.58
CA SER A 218 -5.23 2.95 16.15
C SER A 218 -6.05 3.79 15.18
N PHE A 219 -6.77 3.15 14.24
CA PHE A 219 -7.66 3.84 13.32
C PHE A 219 -8.79 4.54 14.06
N PHE A 220 -9.46 3.84 15.00
CA PHE A 220 -10.46 4.48 15.86
C PHE A 220 -9.88 5.69 16.63
N ASN A 221 -8.72 5.52 17.26
CA ASN A 221 -8.04 6.60 17.98
C ASN A 221 -7.74 7.78 17.06
N SER A 222 -7.33 7.52 15.82
CA SER A 222 -7.04 8.56 14.83
C SER A 222 -8.31 9.34 14.45
N VAL A 223 -9.42 8.65 14.15
CA VAL A 223 -10.72 9.29 13.90
C VAL A 223 -11.17 10.13 15.10
N ASN A 224 -11.06 9.57 16.31
CA ASN A 224 -11.42 10.27 17.54
C ASN A 224 -10.55 11.52 17.76
N SER A 225 -9.27 11.45 17.42
CA SER A 225 -8.33 12.58 17.53
C SER A 225 -8.72 13.71 16.58
N THR A 226 -9.01 13.39 15.32
CA THR A 226 -9.47 14.32 14.29
C THR A 226 -10.70 15.13 14.74
N PHE A 227 -11.68 14.48 15.38
CA PHE A 227 -12.90 15.16 15.86
C PHE A 227 -12.76 15.84 17.23
N ARG A 228 -11.78 15.45 18.05
CA ARG A 228 -11.46 16.09 19.35
C ARG A 228 -10.56 17.30 19.21
N GLY A 229 -9.73 17.35 18.17
CA GLY A 229 -8.75 18.42 17.95
C GLY A 229 -7.40 18.18 18.64
N TYR A 230 -7.14 16.99 19.17
CA TYR A 230 -5.85 16.59 19.74
C TYR A 230 -5.67 15.06 19.67
N VAL A 231 -4.42 14.59 19.66
CA VAL A 231 -4.11 13.14 19.60
C VAL A 231 -4.60 12.44 20.87
N SER A 232 -5.42 11.42 20.69
CA SER A 232 -6.13 10.71 21.76
C SER A 232 -5.86 9.21 21.72
N SER A 233 -5.82 8.56 22.88
CA SER A 233 -5.61 7.11 23.02
C SER A 233 -6.67 6.50 23.95
N GLN A 234 -7.88 6.33 23.43
CA GLN A 234 -9.00 5.75 24.19
C GLN A 234 -9.11 4.23 24.01
N ALA A 235 -8.79 3.72 22.82
CA ALA A 235 -8.64 2.29 22.58
C ALA A 235 -7.18 1.89 22.83
N ALA A 236 -6.97 0.72 23.44
CA ALA A 236 -5.63 0.18 23.66
C ALA A 236 -4.98 -0.15 22.31
N ALA A 237 -4.00 0.63 21.90
CA ALA A 237 -3.25 0.46 20.66
C ALA A 237 -1.78 0.19 20.98
N GLY A 238 -1.19 -0.80 20.30
CA GLY A 238 0.20 -1.21 20.47
C GLY A 238 0.56 -2.41 19.59
N SER A 239 1.83 -2.75 19.53
CA SER A 239 2.34 -3.94 18.83
C SER A 239 2.71 -5.03 19.83
N ASP A 240 2.05 -6.18 19.74
CA ASP A 240 2.39 -7.39 20.47
C ASP A 240 2.20 -8.60 19.54
N SER A 241 2.78 -9.74 19.92
CA SER A 241 2.67 -11.04 19.24
C SER A 241 1.25 -11.58 19.19
N THR A 242 0.39 -11.20 20.14
CA THR A 242 -1.03 -11.58 20.20
C THR A 242 -1.93 -10.35 20.25
N SER A 243 -3.24 -10.52 20.02
CA SER A 243 -4.17 -9.39 20.04
C SER A 243 -4.23 -8.71 21.41
N LEU A 244 -3.89 -7.42 21.46
CA LEU A 244 -4.08 -6.56 22.64
C LEU A 244 -5.56 -6.38 22.96
N THR A 245 -6.38 -6.22 21.92
CA THR A 245 -7.85 -6.16 22.05
C THR A 245 -8.37 -7.58 22.21
N LYS A 246 -8.77 -7.94 23.43
CA LYS A 246 -9.39 -9.24 23.76
C LYS A 246 -10.91 -9.16 23.91
N GLN A 247 -11.47 -7.96 23.83
CA GLN A 247 -12.90 -7.69 24.01
C GLN A 247 -13.49 -7.01 22.79
N TYR A 248 -14.75 -7.32 22.48
CA TYR A 248 -15.58 -6.53 21.59
C TYR A 248 -15.88 -5.18 22.24
N ARG A 249 -15.57 -4.09 21.54
CA ARG A 249 -15.70 -2.73 22.08
C ARG A 249 -16.50 -1.85 21.14
N THR A 250 -17.56 -1.26 21.67
CA THR A 250 -18.36 -0.25 20.97
C THR A 250 -17.90 1.14 21.39
N TYR A 251 -17.34 1.89 20.45
CA TYR A 251 -16.85 3.24 20.69
C TYR A 251 -17.75 4.29 20.04
N HIS A 252 -18.30 5.16 20.89
CA HIS A 252 -19.09 6.31 20.46
C HIS A 252 -18.18 7.53 20.27
N LEU A 253 -18.20 8.10 19.07
CA LEU A 253 -17.48 9.33 18.78
C LEU A 253 -18.27 10.57 19.18
N LYS A 254 -17.56 11.60 19.61
CA LYS A 254 -18.11 12.89 20.01
C LYS A 254 -17.33 14.02 19.35
N SER A 255 -18.03 15.06 18.92
CA SER A 255 -17.41 16.24 18.32
C SER A 255 -17.13 17.33 19.35
N GLY A 256 -15.90 17.86 19.38
CA GLY A 256 -15.50 19.02 20.17
C GLY A 256 -15.70 18.92 21.68
N SER A 257 -15.67 20.06 22.38
CA SER A 257 -15.90 20.17 23.83
C SER A 257 -17.36 19.91 24.24
N GLY A 258 -18.30 20.04 23.30
CA GLY A 258 -19.76 20.01 23.51
C GLY A 258 -20.42 18.61 23.59
N ARG A 259 -19.65 17.51 23.55
CA ARG A 259 -20.14 16.12 23.69
C ARG A 259 -21.26 15.69 22.70
N THR A 260 -21.45 16.39 21.58
CA THR A 260 -22.45 15.98 20.58
C THR A 260 -22.02 14.66 19.91
N PRO A 261 -22.90 13.65 19.87
CA PRO A 261 -22.58 12.37 19.25
C PRO A 261 -22.45 12.54 17.74
N LEU A 262 -21.44 11.91 17.13
CA LEU A 262 -21.33 11.79 15.68
C LEU A 262 -22.25 10.67 15.16
N PRO A 263 -22.67 10.68 13.89
CA PRO A 263 -23.59 9.67 13.34
C PRO A 263 -22.93 8.31 13.07
N VAL A 264 -21.74 8.05 13.61
CA VAL A 264 -21.01 6.80 13.43
C VAL A 264 -20.54 6.23 14.77
N ILE A 265 -20.63 4.91 14.90
CA ILE A 265 -20.13 4.11 16.02
C ILE A 265 -19.13 3.11 15.46
N PHE A 266 -17.97 3.00 16.09
CA PHE A 266 -16.96 2.00 15.71
C PHE A 266 -17.01 0.80 16.65
N CYS A 267 -17.14 -0.38 16.06
CA CYS A 267 -17.17 -1.66 16.75
C CYS A 267 -15.81 -2.35 16.53
N ASP A 268 -14.92 -2.25 17.52
CA ASP A 268 -13.57 -2.82 17.46
C ASP A 268 -13.57 -4.27 17.93
N THR A 269 -12.76 -5.11 17.27
CA THR A 269 -12.72 -6.55 17.47
C THR A 269 -11.32 -7.05 17.78
N MET A 270 -11.24 -8.27 18.32
CA MET A 270 -9.99 -8.99 18.44
C MET A 270 -9.34 -9.22 17.07
N GLY A 271 -8.02 -9.18 17.01
CA GLY A 271 -7.29 -9.42 15.76
C GLY A 271 -7.51 -10.81 15.19
N LEU A 272 -7.47 -10.89 13.86
CA LEU A 272 -7.45 -12.15 13.16
C LEU A 272 -6.04 -12.75 13.23
N GLU A 273 -5.99 -14.05 13.49
CA GLU A 273 -4.78 -14.86 13.55
C GLU A 273 -4.89 -16.03 12.57
N ALA A 274 -3.74 -16.48 12.04
CA ALA A 274 -3.68 -17.54 11.04
C ALA A 274 -3.82 -18.96 11.63
N GLN A 275 -3.64 -19.11 12.95
CA GLN A 275 -3.78 -20.40 13.62
C GLN A 275 -5.28 -20.78 13.76
N PRO A 276 -5.64 -22.06 13.57
CA PRO A 276 -6.98 -22.54 13.87
C PRO A 276 -7.34 -22.30 15.34
N ASN A 277 -8.58 -21.90 15.61
CA ASN A 277 -9.07 -21.57 16.97
C ASN A 277 -8.29 -20.45 17.67
N ALA A 278 -7.64 -19.56 16.90
CA ALA A 278 -7.00 -18.34 17.40
C ALA A 278 -7.60 -17.10 16.72
N GLY A 279 -7.59 -15.97 17.44
CA GLY A 279 -8.20 -14.73 17.00
C GLY A 279 -9.74 -14.80 16.94
N LEU A 280 -10.35 -13.82 16.27
CA LEU A 280 -11.81 -13.71 16.12
C LEU A 280 -12.39 -14.90 15.32
N ASP A 281 -13.46 -15.52 15.83
CA ASP A 281 -14.17 -16.62 15.17
C ASP A 281 -15.23 -16.11 14.16
N ILE A 282 -15.49 -16.87 13.09
CA ILE A 282 -16.45 -16.48 12.04
C ILE A 282 -17.90 -16.52 12.55
N GLU A 283 -18.23 -17.40 13.49
CA GLU A 283 -19.57 -17.48 14.08
C GLU A 283 -19.81 -16.35 15.10
N ASP A 284 -18.76 -15.88 15.76
CA ASP A 284 -18.83 -14.62 16.53
C ASP A 284 -19.10 -13.44 15.58
N VAL A 285 -18.43 -13.38 14.42
CA VAL A 285 -18.71 -12.33 13.41
C VAL A 285 -20.18 -12.31 13.01
N ARG A 286 -20.79 -13.48 12.78
CA ARG A 286 -22.23 -13.57 12.50
C ARG A 286 -23.05 -12.91 13.60
N SER A 287 -22.81 -13.29 14.85
CA SER A 287 -23.52 -12.75 16.01
C SER A 287 -23.31 -11.24 16.16
N ILE A 288 -22.13 -10.72 15.80
CA ILE A 288 -21.84 -9.28 15.81
C ILE A 288 -22.66 -8.56 14.72
N LEU A 289 -22.67 -9.10 13.49
CA LEU A 289 -23.39 -8.50 12.36
C LEU A 289 -24.89 -8.33 12.67
N GLU A 290 -25.49 -9.36 13.26
CA GLU A 290 -26.89 -9.38 13.66
C GLU A 290 -27.20 -8.52 14.91
N GLY A 291 -26.17 -8.05 15.63
CA GLY A 291 -26.32 -7.19 16.82
C GLY A 291 -26.54 -7.94 18.14
N HIS A 292 -26.25 -9.25 18.16
CA HIS A 292 -26.47 -10.10 19.33
C HIS A 292 -25.40 -9.97 20.43
N ILE A 293 -24.21 -9.44 20.08
CA ILE A 293 -23.08 -9.31 21.00
C ILE A 293 -23.10 -7.95 21.72
N PRO A 294 -23.15 -7.92 23.08
CA PRO A 294 -23.10 -6.68 23.85
C PRO A 294 -21.69 -6.09 23.93
N ASP A 295 -21.59 -4.78 24.22
CA ASP A 295 -20.31 -4.13 24.51
C ASP A 295 -19.54 -4.84 25.62
N ARG A 296 -18.21 -4.91 25.48
CA ARG A 296 -17.25 -5.55 26.39
C ARG A 296 -17.34 -7.07 26.48
N TYR A 297 -18.00 -7.72 25.53
CA TYR A 297 -17.89 -9.17 25.40
C TYR A 297 -16.42 -9.60 25.25
N SER A 298 -15.96 -10.52 26.09
CA SER A 298 -14.62 -11.09 25.99
C SER A 298 -14.65 -12.28 25.05
N PHE A 299 -13.90 -12.21 23.96
CA PHE A 299 -13.81 -13.31 22.99
C PHE A 299 -13.17 -14.53 23.66
N ASN A 300 -13.80 -15.69 23.50
CA ASN A 300 -13.26 -16.95 23.98
C ASN A 300 -13.23 -17.95 22.82
N PRO A 301 -12.05 -18.27 22.27
CA PRO A 301 -11.93 -19.21 21.15
C PRO A 301 -12.47 -20.62 21.44
N SER A 302 -12.60 -20.99 22.71
CA SER A 302 -13.15 -22.28 23.15
C SER A 302 -14.67 -22.27 23.36
N CYS A 303 -15.32 -21.11 23.30
CA CYS A 303 -16.76 -20.96 23.56
C CYS A 303 -17.35 -19.81 22.74
N VAL A 304 -17.86 -20.14 21.56
CA VAL A 304 -18.55 -19.22 20.65
C VAL A 304 -19.83 -18.69 21.28
N MET A 305 -20.18 -17.43 20.97
CA MET A 305 -21.45 -16.84 21.43
C MET A 305 -22.67 -17.69 21.07
N ASN A 306 -23.56 -17.88 22.05
CA ASN A 306 -24.81 -18.62 21.86
C ASN A 306 -25.97 -17.99 22.64
N PRO A 307 -27.23 -18.24 22.23
CA PRO A 307 -28.42 -17.62 22.83
C PRO A 307 -28.65 -17.92 24.32
N ASN A 308 -27.99 -18.95 24.86
CA ASN A 308 -28.13 -19.36 26.25
C ASN A 308 -27.13 -18.65 27.17
N MET A 309 -26.17 -17.91 26.63
CA MET A 309 -25.20 -17.19 27.45
C MET A 309 -25.79 -15.97 28.16
N PRO A 310 -25.40 -15.71 29.42
CA PRO A 310 -25.79 -14.51 30.12
C PRO A 310 -25.26 -13.29 29.36
N ASN A 311 -26.16 -12.34 29.06
CA ASN A 311 -25.94 -11.12 28.28
C ASN A 311 -26.03 -11.24 26.74
N TYR A 312 -26.43 -12.39 26.19
CA TYR A 312 -26.79 -12.46 24.77
C TYR A 312 -28.03 -11.60 24.48
N ILE A 313 -27.94 -10.71 23.49
CA ILE A 313 -29.06 -9.84 23.09
C ILE A 313 -29.99 -10.67 22.20
N LYS A 314 -31.07 -11.24 22.76
CA LYS A 314 -31.96 -12.15 22.03
C LYS A 314 -32.67 -11.52 20.83
N CYS A 315 -33.08 -10.26 20.95
CA CYS A 315 -33.85 -9.55 19.94
C CYS A 315 -33.23 -8.18 19.66
N PRO A 316 -32.15 -8.11 18.86
CA PRO A 316 -31.48 -6.86 18.53
C PRO A 316 -32.38 -5.97 17.68
N SER A 317 -32.40 -4.68 17.98
CA SER A 317 -33.11 -3.70 17.16
C SER A 317 -32.26 -3.27 15.96
N PRO A 318 -32.83 -2.63 14.92
CA PRO A 318 -32.07 -2.23 13.73
C PRO A 318 -30.78 -1.45 14.06
N LYS A 319 -30.82 -0.53 15.04
CA LYS A 319 -29.65 0.25 15.50
C LYS A 319 -28.53 -0.59 16.11
N ASP A 320 -28.80 -1.83 16.51
CA ASP A 320 -27.84 -2.72 17.16
C ASP A 320 -27.06 -3.55 16.13
N ARG A 321 -27.56 -3.65 14.90
CA ARG A 321 -26.91 -4.35 13.78
C ARG A 321 -25.70 -3.58 13.25
N ILE A 322 -24.83 -4.28 12.53
CA ILE A 322 -23.74 -3.66 11.78
C ILE A 322 -24.26 -3.20 10.42
N HIS A 323 -23.89 -1.98 10.02
CA HIS A 323 -24.35 -1.34 8.78
C HIS A 323 -23.22 -1.27 7.73
N CYS A 324 -21.97 -1.44 8.14
CA CYS A 324 -20.81 -1.53 7.25
C CYS A 324 -19.68 -2.32 7.92
N VAL A 325 -18.97 -3.14 7.16
CA VAL A 325 -17.74 -3.82 7.60
C VAL A 325 -16.53 -3.12 7.00
N ALA A 326 -15.59 -2.69 7.86
CA ALA A 326 -14.31 -2.13 7.44
C ALA A 326 -13.18 -3.12 7.72
N PHE A 327 -12.61 -3.68 6.65
CA PHE A 327 -11.41 -4.50 6.71
C PHE A 327 -10.17 -3.62 6.88
N ILE A 328 -9.54 -3.66 8.04
CA ILE A 328 -8.33 -2.92 8.36
C ILE A 328 -7.12 -3.79 8.04
N ILE A 329 -6.34 -3.40 7.03
CA ILE A 329 -5.20 -4.17 6.52
C ILE A 329 -3.95 -3.28 6.54
N ASP A 330 -2.82 -3.85 6.98
CA ASP A 330 -1.52 -3.19 6.91
C ASP A 330 -1.05 -3.10 5.45
N GLY A 331 -1.04 -1.89 4.90
CA GLY A 331 -0.71 -1.63 3.50
C GLY A 331 0.71 -2.04 3.12
N SER A 332 1.65 -2.04 4.07
CA SER A 332 3.03 -2.49 3.86
C SER A 332 3.18 -4.02 3.78
N LYS A 333 2.11 -4.76 4.12
CA LYS A 333 2.14 -6.23 4.23
C LYS A 333 1.12 -6.94 3.33
N VAL A 334 0.49 -6.23 2.38
CA VAL A 334 -0.53 -6.84 1.51
C VAL A 334 0.07 -7.96 0.65
N GLU A 335 1.27 -7.77 0.10
CA GLU A 335 1.95 -8.76 -0.75
C GLU A 335 2.32 -10.04 0.03
N ILE A 336 2.74 -9.88 1.29
CA ILE A 336 3.15 -10.98 2.19
C ILE A 336 2.03 -11.44 3.14
N LEU A 337 0.78 -11.10 2.84
CA LEU A 337 -0.37 -11.50 3.66
C LEU A 337 -0.48 -13.05 3.65
N PRO A 338 -0.44 -13.74 4.81
CA PRO A 338 -0.50 -15.19 4.86
C PRO A 338 -1.80 -15.73 4.25
N GLU A 339 -1.71 -16.79 3.44
CA GLU A 339 -2.85 -17.38 2.73
C GLU A 339 -4.03 -17.71 3.65
N LYS A 340 -3.77 -18.34 4.80
CA LYS A 340 -4.81 -18.67 5.80
C LYS A 340 -5.56 -17.45 6.32
N LEU A 341 -4.86 -16.31 6.44
CA LEU A 341 -5.45 -15.06 6.91
C LEU A 341 -6.26 -14.40 5.81
N GLU A 342 -5.80 -14.50 4.56
CA GLU A 342 -6.55 -14.09 3.37
C GLU A 342 -7.85 -14.89 3.23
N GLU A 343 -7.80 -16.21 3.40
CA GLU A 343 -8.98 -17.10 3.41
C GLU A 343 -9.98 -16.67 4.50
N LYS A 344 -9.50 -16.43 5.72
CA LYS A 344 -10.36 -15.97 6.83
C LYS A 344 -11.03 -14.62 6.55
N LEU A 345 -10.33 -13.69 5.92
CA LEU A 345 -10.91 -12.41 5.48
C LEU A 345 -11.97 -12.62 4.38
N LYS A 346 -11.72 -13.52 3.42
CA LYS A 346 -12.70 -13.92 2.39
C LYS A 346 -13.94 -14.54 3.02
N ASP A 347 -13.79 -15.36 4.06
CA ASP A 347 -14.91 -15.97 4.77
C ASP A 347 -15.78 -14.94 5.47
N ILE A 348 -15.16 -13.99 6.16
CA ILE A 348 -15.86 -12.87 6.80
C ILE A 348 -16.57 -12.03 5.75
N ARG A 349 -15.93 -11.76 4.60
CA ARG A 349 -16.55 -11.05 3.48
C ARG A 349 -17.78 -11.80 2.95
N ARG A 350 -17.67 -13.12 2.73
CA ARG A 350 -18.78 -13.97 2.29
C ARG A 350 -19.93 -13.94 3.30
N LYS A 351 -19.62 -13.97 4.59
CA LYS A 351 -20.63 -13.84 5.66
C LYS A 351 -21.31 -12.47 5.60
N ALA A 352 -20.55 -11.36 5.54
CA ALA A 352 -21.11 -10.02 5.42
C ALA A 352 -22.02 -9.86 4.20
N ASN A 353 -21.60 -10.37 3.03
CA ASN A 353 -22.41 -10.41 1.81
C ASN A 353 -23.74 -11.16 1.99
N SER A 354 -23.75 -12.27 2.73
CA SER A 354 -24.99 -13.03 2.99
C SER A 354 -26.01 -12.26 3.84
N PHE A 355 -25.57 -11.21 4.55
CA PHE A 355 -26.42 -10.28 5.29
C PHE A 355 -26.70 -8.98 4.54
N GLY A 356 -26.21 -8.83 3.29
CA GLY A 356 -26.31 -7.58 2.53
C GLY A 356 -25.44 -6.44 3.08
N VAL A 357 -24.66 -6.66 4.13
CA VAL A 357 -23.88 -5.61 4.79
C VAL A 357 -22.69 -5.23 3.91
N PRO A 358 -22.57 -3.98 3.44
CA PRO A 358 -21.50 -3.57 2.53
C PRO A 358 -20.14 -3.59 3.21
N GLN A 359 -19.09 -3.75 2.42
CA GLN A 359 -17.71 -3.82 2.91
C GLN A 359 -16.77 -2.82 2.23
N LEU A 360 -15.84 -2.32 3.03
CA LEU A 360 -14.77 -1.39 2.66
C LEU A 360 -13.44 -1.94 3.16
N VAL A 361 -12.35 -1.67 2.44
CA VAL A 361 -10.98 -1.90 2.92
C VAL A 361 -10.32 -0.58 3.28
N ILE A 362 -9.73 -0.53 4.46
CA ILE A 362 -8.85 0.54 4.91
C ILE A 362 -7.42 0.00 4.92
N LEU A 363 -6.59 0.49 3.99
CA LEU A 363 -5.16 0.22 4.00
C LEU A 363 -4.48 1.21 4.94
N THR A 364 -4.02 0.72 6.09
CA THR A 364 -3.27 1.53 7.07
C THR A 364 -1.77 1.53 6.75
N LYS A 365 -1.00 2.37 7.44
CA LYS A 365 0.46 2.45 7.32
C LYS A 365 0.94 2.72 5.89
N VAL A 366 0.21 3.58 5.19
CA VAL A 366 0.50 3.92 3.78
C VAL A 366 1.80 4.69 3.62
N ASP A 367 2.19 5.41 4.67
CA ASP A 367 3.51 6.00 4.87
C ASP A 367 4.63 4.96 4.84
N GLN A 368 4.38 3.74 5.29
CA GLN A 368 5.40 2.67 5.31
C GLN A 368 5.49 1.90 3.99
N ILE A 369 4.63 2.20 3.02
CA ILE A 369 4.67 1.57 1.68
C ILE A 369 5.74 2.23 0.81
N CYS A 370 5.93 3.54 0.95
CA CYS A 370 6.72 4.34 0.04
C CYS A 370 7.34 5.55 0.78
N PRO A 371 8.67 5.76 0.73
CA PRO A 371 9.35 6.85 1.42
C PRO A 371 8.84 8.24 1.02
N ILE A 372 8.44 8.41 -0.24
CA ILE A 372 7.86 9.65 -0.76
C ILE A 372 6.54 9.96 -0.02
N VAL A 373 5.74 8.93 0.28
CA VAL A 373 4.49 9.06 1.04
C VAL A 373 4.77 9.25 2.53
N GLU A 374 5.86 8.66 3.06
CA GLU A 374 6.33 8.90 4.42
C GLU A 374 6.67 10.38 4.65
N GLU A 375 7.42 10.97 3.70
CA GLU A 375 7.82 12.37 3.73
C GLU A 375 6.61 13.30 3.53
N ASP A 376 5.79 13.02 2.52
CA ASP A 376 4.58 13.80 2.21
C ASP A 376 3.40 12.91 1.79
N ILE A 377 2.40 12.87 2.67
CA ILE A 377 1.18 12.06 2.52
C ILE A 377 0.35 12.49 1.30
N SER A 378 0.52 13.72 0.81
CA SER A 378 -0.23 14.22 -0.34
C SER A 378 0.04 13.41 -1.63
N TYR A 379 1.20 12.74 -1.73
CA TYR A 379 1.57 11.85 -2.84
C TYR A 379 0.91 10.46 -2.78
N VAL A 380 0.08 10.16 -1.77
CA VAL A 380 -0.53 8.83 -1.59
C VAL A 380 -1.29 8.34 -2.82
N TYR A 381 -1.92 9.23 -3.59
CA TYR A 381 -2.63 8.90 -4.82
C TYR A 381 -1.83 9.17 -6.10
N GLN A 382 -0.54 9.46 -5.99
CA GLN A 382 0.41 9.50 -7.09
C GLN A 382 1.46 8.39 -7.01
N SER A 383 1.68 7.81 -5.82
CA SER A 383 2.61 6.70 -5.61
C SER A 383 2.17 5.41 -6.30
N MET A 384 2.90 4.96 -7.33
CA MET A 384 2.64 3.67 -7.98
C MET A 384 2.73 2.49 -7.02
N ALA A 385 3.57 2.58 -5.97
CA ALA A 385 3.67 1.56 -4.94
C ALA A 385 2.35 1.42 -4.15
N VAL A 386 1.76 2.54 -3.72
CA VAL A 386 0.44 2.52 -3.05
C VAL A 386 -0.63 1.99 -4.01
N GLN A 387 -0.62 2.42 -5.27
CA GLN A 387 -1.56 1.92 -6.28
C GLN A 387 -1.45 0.40 -6.48
N LYS A 388 -0.22 -0.14 -6.54
CA LYS A 388 0.05 -1.58 -6.63
C LYS A 388 -0.53 -2.31 -5.42
N GLN A 389 -0.29 -1.84 -4.20
CA GLN A 389 -0.83 -2.48 -2.99
C GLN A 389 -2.36 -2.49 -2.98
N MET A 390 -3.00 -1.41 -3.43
CA MET A 390 -4.46 -1.34 -3.55
C MET A 390 -5.00 -2.35 -4.58
N ARG A 391 -4.38 -2.47 -5.76
CA ARG A 391 -4.77 -3.46 -6.79
C ARG A 391 -4.54 -4.89 -6.36
N LEU A 392 -3.44 -5.16 -5.64
CA LEU A 392 -3.20 -6.48 -5.05
C LEU A 392 -4.30 -6.83 -4.04
N MET A 393 -4.72 -5.87 -3.23
CA MET A 393 -5.79 -6.10 -2.27
C MET A 393 -7.16 -6.30 -2.94
N GLU A 394 -7.44 -5.57 -4.02
CA GLU A 394 -8.61 -5.79 -4.88
C GLU A 394 -8.62 -7.22 -5.42
N ALA A 395 -7.50 -7.70 -5.98
CA ALA A 395 -7.40 -9.06 -6.51
C ALA A 395 -7.56 -10.12 -5.42
N LYS A 396 -6.99 -9.90 -4.23
CA LYS A 396 -7.05 -10.83 -3.10
C LYS A 396 -8.45 -10.91 -2.51
N LEU A 397 -9.07 -9.79 -2.13
CA LEU A 397 -10.37 -9.81 -1.46
C LEU A 397 -11.55 -9.75 -2.40
N GLY A 398 -11.37 -9.37 -3.66
CA GLY A 398 -12.41 -9.16 -4.66
C GLY A 398 -13.30 -7.94 -4.39
N ILE A 399 -12.83 -6.98 -3.57
CA ILE A 399 -13.53 -5.75 -3.24
C ILE A 399 -13.14 -4.69 -4.29
N PRO A 400 -14.09 -3.97 -4.92
CA PRO A 400 -13.79 -2.98 -5.95
C PRO A 400 -12.80 -1.94 -5.47
N LEU A 401 -11.91 -1.49 -6.35
CA LEU A 401 -10.91 -0.48 -6.02
C LEU A 401 -11.54 0.76 -5.37
N SER A 402 -12.72 1.20 -5.82
CA SER A 402 -13.47 2.33 -5.24
C SER A 402 -13.74 2.20 -3.73
N HIS A 403 -13.79 0.98 -3.21
CA HIS A 403 -14.02 0.65 -1.80
C HIS A 403 -12.72 0.31 -1.05
N ILE A 404 -11.56 0.63 -1.62
CA ILE A 404 -10.26 0.51 -0.97
C ILE A 404 -9.74 1.93 -0.73
N VAL A 405 -9.51 2.28 0.54
CA VAL A 405 -9.10 3.64 0.94
C VAL A 405 -7.77 3.56 1.72
N PRO A 406 -6.71 4.21 1.24
CA PRO A 406 -5.46 4.37 1.98
C PRO A 406 -5.61 5.39 3.11
N VAL A 407 -5.09 5.08 4.30
CA VAL A 407 -5.05 5.98 5.45
C VAL A 407 -3.71 5.89 6.18
N LYS A 408 -3.29 7.01 6.76
CA LYS A 408 -2.28 7.05 7.81
C LYS A 408 -2.97 7.25 9.14
N ASN A 409 -2.62 6.44 10.13
CA ASN A 409 -3.09 6.62 11.51
C ASN A 409 -2.10 7.49 12.28
N TYR A 410 -2.61 8.31 13.20
CA TYR A 410 -1.75 8.97 14.19
C TYR A 410 -1.14 7.91 15.10
N SER A 411 0.18 7.85 15.13
CA SER A 411 0.90 6.81 15.88
C SER A 411 2.18 7.32 16.53
N SER A 412 2.90 8.22 15.87
CA SER A 412 4.11 8.87 16.37
C SER A 412 3.92 10.36 16.62
N GLU A 413 2.94 10.98 15.97
CA GLU A 413 2.69 12.41 16.04
C GLU A 413 1.98 12.80 17.34
N LEU A 414 2.36 13.97 17.86
CA LEU A 414 1.70 14.60 19.02
C LEU A 414 0.63 15.61 18.59
N GLU A 415 0.74 16.12 17.37
CA GLU A 415 -0.12 17.16 16.81
C GLU A 415 -0.85 16.67 15.56
N LEU A 416 -2.04 17.21 15.33
CA LEU A 416 -2.84 16.89 14.15
C LEU A 416 -2.26 17.56 12.89
N ARG A 417 -2.47 16.89 11.76
CA ARG A 417 -2.04 17.36 10.43
C ARG A 417 -3.22 17.29 9.47
N ASN A 418 -3.37 18.32 8.64
CA ASN A 418 -4.52 18.45 7.73
C ASN A 418 -4.58 17.33 6.68
N ASP A 419 -3.43 16.93 6.13
CA ASP A 419 -3.32 15.87 5.13
C ASP A 419 -3.76 14.51 5.68
N VAL A 420 -3.30 14.16 6.88
CA VAL A 420 -3.69 12.92 7.59
C VAL A 420 -5.17 12.95 7.95
N ASP A 421 -5.67 14.06 8.51
CA ASP A 421 -7.09 14.24 8.83
C ASP A 421 -7.98 14.07 7.58
N ILE A 422 -7.59 14.61 6.43
CA ILE A 422 -8.36 14.49 5.19
C ILE A 422 -8.52 13.02 4.77
N LEU A 423 -7.46 12.20 4.83
CA LEU A 423 -7.56 10.77 4.53
C LEU A 423 -8.49 10.03 5.49
N ILE A 424 -8.35 10.29 6.79
CA ILE A 424 -9.19 9.68 7.83
C ILE A 424 -10.66 10.07 7.62
N LEU A 425 -10.95 11.35 7.40
CA LEU A 425 -12.30 11.84 7.17
C LEU A 425 -12.92 11.26 5.89
N MET A 426 -12.12 11.11 4.83
CA MET A 426 -12.60 10.46 3.62
C MET A 426 -12.96 8.99 3.84
N ALA A 427 -12.18 8.25 4.62
CA ALA A 427 -12.51 6.88 5.00
C ALA A 427 -13.86 6.82 5.75
N VAL A 428 -14.04 7.67 6.78
CA VAL A 428 -15.30 7.74 7.55
C VAL A 428 -16.48 8.10 6.66
N ARG A 429 -16.31 9.07 5.75
CA ARG A 429 -17.35 9.46 4.80
C ARG A 429 -17.76 8.31 3.89
N GLN A 430 -16.81 7.51 3.38
CA GLN A 430 -17.15 6.35 2.56
C GLN A 430 -17.88 5.27 3.36
N MET A 431 -17.49 5.06 4.62
CA MET A 431 -18.22 4.13 5.50
C MET A 431 -19.67 4.57 5.73
N LEU A 432 -19.91 5.87 5.92
CA LEU A 432 -21.25 6.42 6.10
C LEU A 432 -22.10 6.30 4.83
N ARG A 433 -21.51 6.57 3.65
CA ARG A 433 -22.21 6.41 2.37
C ARG A 433 -22.63 4.96 2.13
N LEU A 434 -21.72 4.01 2.33
CA LEU A 434 -22.05 2.59 2.22
C LEU A 434 -23.10 2.16 3.24
N ALA A 435 -23.01 2.65 4.48
CA ALA A 435 -24.04 2.35 5.49
C ALA A 435 -25.41 2.94 5.12
N GLU A 436 -25.45 4.11 4.48
CA GLU A 436 -26.69 4.69 3.97
C GLU A 436 -27.31 3.83 2.87
N ASP A 437 -26.51 3.42 1.88
CA ASP A 437 -26.97 2.54 0.79
C ASP A 437 -27.61 1.25 1.35
N TYR A 438 -27.03 0.68 2.41
CA TYR A 438 -27.58 -0.49 3.10
C TYR A 438 -28.90 -0.20 3.85
N LEU A 439 -29.03 1.00 4.43
CA LEU A 439 -30.23 1.39 5.16
C LEU A 439 -31.40 1.70 4.23
N ASP A 440 -31.12 2.29 3.05
CA ASP A 440 -32.11 2.52 2.00
C ASP A 440 -32.71 1.19 1.52
N ASP A 441 -31.88 0.18 1.24
CA ASP A 441 -32.34 -1.17 0.87
C ASP A 441 -33.22 -1.82 1.96
N CYS A 442 -33.00 -1.48 3.23
CA CYS A 442 -33.80 -2.00 4.35
C CYS A 442 -35.15 -1.29 4.51
N ASP A 443 -35.30 -0.05 4.05
CA ASP A 443 -36.56 0.71 4.13
C ASP A 443 -37.53 0.29 3.01
N ASP A 444 -36.99 -0.17 1.87
CA ASP A 444 -37.75 -0.67 0.72
C ASP A 444 -38.27 -2.11 0.87
N GLU A 445 -37.80 -2.89 1.86
CA GLU A 445 -38.41 -4.18 2.17
C GLU A 445 -39.81 -3.96 2.78
N PRO A 446 -40.90 -4.49 2.19
CA PRO A 446 -42.21 -4.46 2.85
C PRO A 446 -42.08 -5.14 4.22
N PRO A 447 -42.90 -4.79 5.23
CA PRO A 447 -42.88 -5.44 6.52
C PRO A 447 -43.28 -6.91 6.35
N VAL A 448 -42.32 -7.74 5.94
CA VAL A 448 -42.42 -9.17 5.99
C VAL A 448 -42.56 -9.45 7.47
N ASN A 449 -43.68 -10.07 7.84
CA ASN A 449 -43.85 -10.74 9.12
C ASN A 449 -42.66 -11.70 9.32
N ARG A 450 -41.51 -11.19 9.82
CA ARG A 450 -40.54 -11.97 10.57
C ARG A 450 -41.28 -12.29 11.85
N SER A 451 -42.05 -13.37 11.77
CA SER A 451 -43.13 -13.66 12.69
C SER A 451 -42.61 -13.62 14.11
N ILE A 452 -43.38 -12.94 14.95
CA ILE A 452 -43.42 -13.04 16.42
C ILE A 452 -43.57 -14.50 16.90
N LYS A 453 -43.65 -15.51 16.00
CA LYS A 453 -43.77 -16.93 16.32
C LYS A 453 -42.52 -17.54 16.96
N ASP A 454 -41.32 -17.01 16.73
CA ASP A 454 -40.10 -17.60 17.33
C ASP A 454 -39.82 -17.09 18.76
N CYS A 455 -40.58 -16.10 19.23
CA CYS A 455 -40.49 -15.59 20.61
C CYS A 455 -41.40 -16.32 21.61
N TYR A 456 -42.29 -17.22 21.14
CA TYR A 456 -43.29 -17.90 21.99
C TYR A 456 -43.42 -19.41 21.72
N ALA A 457 -42.36 -20.07 21.29
CA ALA A 457 -42.32 -21.53 21.28
C ALA A 457 -41.69 -22.05 22.60
N GLU A 458 -42.51 -22.18 23.64
CA GLU A 458 -42.22 -23.14 24.74
C GLU A 458 -42.44 -24.58 24.22
N PRO A 459 -41.66 -25.53 24.73
CA PRO A 459 -42.24 -26.43 25.74
C PRO A 459 -41.57 -26.33 27.11
#